data_AF-A0A1Y3SNI7-F1
#
_entry.id   AF-A0A1Y3SNI7-F1
#
_cell.length_a   1.000
_cell.length_b   1.000
_cell.length_c   1.000
_cell.angle_alpha   90.00
_cell.angle_beta   90.00
_cell.angle_gamma   90.00
#
_symmetry.space_group_name_H-M   'P 1'
#
loop_
_entity.id
_entity.type
_entity.pdbx_description
1 polymer ?
#
loop_
_entity_poly.entity_id
_entity_poly.type
_entity_poly.pdbx_seq_one_letter_code
_entity_poly.pdbx_strand_id
1 'polypeptide(L)' 'TVYSITETAMLNGLKPYNYLTYVMEQMKDLSPFPEKEAMLELLPWSNSLPADCRSKLKK' A
#
# COMPACT_ATOMS: atom_id res chain seq x y z
N THR A 1 -6.31 -3.23 -18.84
CA THR A 1 -6.32 -1.81 -18.43
C THR A 1 -5.26 -1.62 -17.37
N VAL A 2 -4.49 -0.53 -17.46
CA VAL A 2 -3.50 -0.17 -16.43
C VAL A 2 -4.20 0.76 -15.44
N TYR A 3 -4.11 0.46 -14.14
CA TYR A 3 -4.64 1.32 -13.08
C TYR A 3 -3.51 2.12 -12.45
N SER A 4 -3.78 3.35 -12.05
CA SER A 4 -2.88 4.08 -11.14
C SER A 4 -2.79 3.35 -9.79
N ILE A 5 -1.75 3.66 -9.02
CA ILE A 5 -1.58 3.11 -7.68
C ILE A 5 -2.71 3.54 -6.74
N THR A 6 -3.25 4.75 -6.92
CA THR A 6 -4.40 5.26 -6.16
C THR A 6 -5.68 4.51 -6.49
N GLU A 7 -5.94 4.23 -7.77
CA GLU A 7 -7.09 3.42 -8.19
C GLU A 7 -6.98 2.00 -7.66
N THR A 8 -5.79 1.40 -7.77
CA THR A 8 -5.51 0.05 -7.25
C THR A 8 -5.74 -0.02 -5.74
N ALA A 9 -5.29 0.99 -4.97
CA ALA A 9 -5.52 1.09 -3.54
C ALA A 9 -7.02 1.15 -3.20
N MET A 10 -7.79 1.99 -3.91
CA MET A 10 -9.25 2.06 -3.72
C MET A 10 -9.93 0.71 -3.99
N LEU A 11 -9.56 0.04 -5.09
CA LEU A 11 -10.13 -1.26 -5.46
C LEU A 11 -9.79 -2.38 -4.45
N ASN A 12 -8.67 -2.25 -3.73
CA ASN A 12 -8.27 -3.15 -2.64
C ASN A 12 -8.83 -2.72 -1.27
N GLY A 13 -9.79 -1.79 -1.24
CA GLY A 13 -10.45 -1.35 -0.01
C GLY A 13 -9.56 -0.51 0.90
N LEU A 14 -8.53 0.14 0.36
CA LEU A 14 -7.65 1.05 1.10
C LEU A 14 -8.10 2.51 0.99
N LYS A 15 -7.72 3.30 1.98
CA LYS A 15 -7.74 4.77 1.94
C LYS A 15 -6.48 5.24 1.19
N PRO A 16 -6.59 5.81 -0.04
CA PRO A 16 -5.42 6.07 -0.88
C PRO A 16 -4.39 7.00 -0.25
N TYR A 17 -4.85 8.05 0.44
CA TYR A 17 -3.98 8.99 1.12
C TYR A 17 -3.14 8.29 2.19
N ASN A 18 -3.79 7.63 3.16
CA ASN A 18 -3.11 6.91 4.24
C ASN A 18 -2.19 5.82 3.72
N TYR A 19 -2.59 5.08 2.68
CA TYR A 19 -1.75 4.07 2.06
C TYR A 19 -0.50 4.69 1.44
N LEU A 20 -0.62 5.74 0.62
CA LEU A 20 0.54 6.38 0.00
C LEU A 20 1.47 7.01 1.03
N THR A 21 0.93 7.64 2.07
CA THR A 21 1.73 8.16 3.19
C THR A 21 2.55 7.04 3.83
N TYR A 22 1.93 5.92 4.18
CA TYR A 22 2.61 4.76 4.76
C TYR A 22 3.70 4.22 3.83
N VAL A 23 3.39 4.00 2.55
CA VAL A 23 4.38 3.47 1.60
C VAL A 23 5.58 4.43 1.47
N MET A 24 5.33 5.75 1.36
CA MET A 24 6.39 6.75 1.27
C MET A 24 7.23 6.85 2.55
N GLU A 25 6.65 6.59 3.72
CA GLU A 25 7.37 6.52 4.99
C GLU A 25 8.26 5.28 5.03
N GLN A 26 7.71 4.09 4.79
CA GLN A 26 8.46 2.83 4.83
C GLN A 26 9.57 2.77 3.76
N MET A 27 9.35 3.36 2.59
CA MET A 27 10.36 3.40 1.52
C MET A 27 11.63 4.17 1.93
N LYS A 28 11.59 5.06 2.93
CA LYS A 28 12.79 5.76 3.41
C LYS A 28 13.79 4.82 4.08
N ASP A 29 13.29 3.75 4.69
CA ASP A 29 14.09 2.78 5.43
C ASP A 29 14.57 1.62 4.54
N LEU A 30 14.08 1.56 3.30
CA LEU A 30 14.49 0.56 2.33
C LEU A 30 15.82 0.94 1.67
N SER A 31 16.62 -0.08 1.35
CA SER A 31 17.79 0.11 0.48
C SER A 31 17.34 0.60 -0.91
N PRO A 32 18.23 1.21 -1.71
CA PRO A 32 17.91 1.63 -3.08
C PRO A 32 17.41 0.48 -3.98
N PHE A 33 17.76 -0.76 -3.61
CA PHE A 33 17.32 -1.99 -4.25
C PHE A 33 16.83 -2.95 -3.16
N PRO A 34 15.58 -2.77 -2.69
CA PRO A 34 15.04 -3.62 -1.64
C PRO A 34 14.82 -5.03 -2.17
N GLU A 35 14.94 -6.00 -1.27
CA GLU A 35 14.54 -7.38 -1.54
C GLU A 35 13.06 -7.42 -1.93
N LYS A 36 12.70 -8.38 -2.77
CA LYS A 36 11.34 -8.51 -3.31
C LYS A 36 10.31 -8.64 -2.18
N GLU A 37 10.65 -9.35 -1.13
CA GLU A 37 9.81 -9.62 0.03
C GLU A 37 9.44 -8.31 0.74
N ALA A 38 10.40 -7.40 0.91
CA ALA A 38 10.15 -6.09 1.51
C ALA A 38 9.20 -5.24 0.64
N MET A 39 9.30 -5.34 -0.69
CA MET A 39 8.34 -4.67 -1.58
C MET A 39 6.94 -5.29 -1.50
N LEU A 40 6.84 -6.63 -1.39
CA LEU A 40 5.55 -7.32 -1.33
C LEU A 40 4.71 -6.86 -0.13
N GLU A 41 5.35 -6.53 0.99
CA GLU A 41 4.68 -6.03 2.19
C GLU A 41 4.05 -4.65 2.01
N LEU A 42 4.51 -3.86 1.04
CA LEU A 42 4.01 -2.52 0.75
C LEU A 42 2.90 -2.50 -0.31
N LEU A 43 2.59 -3.63 -0.96
CA LEU A 43 1.60 -3.66 -2.04
C LEU A 43 0.17 -3.45 -1.53
N PRO A 44 -0.76 -2.96 -2.38
CA PRO A 44 -2.14 -2.65 -1.96
C PRO A 44 -2.94 -3.85 -1.42
N TRP A 45 -2.52 -5.07 -1.76
CA TRP A 45 -3.12 -6.33 -1.30
C TRP A 45 -2.32 -7.02 -0.19
N SER A 46 -1.25 -6.38 0.32
CA SER A 46 -0.46 -6.92 1.42
C SER A 46 -1.31 -7.02 2.69
N ASN A 47 -1.19 -8.14 3.41
CA ASN A 47 -1.84 -8.33 4.72
C ASN A 47 -1.15 -7.56 5.85
N SER A 48 0.10 -7.14 5.64
CA SER A 48 0.91 -6.42 6.64
C SER A 48 0.56 -4.92 6.73
N LEU A 49 -0.34 -4.42 5.87
CA LEU A 49 -0.73 -3.01 5.88
C LEU A 49 -1.44 -2.62 7.18
N PRO A 50 -1.13 -1.44 7.76
CA PRO A 50 -1.78 -0.96 8.97
C PRO A 50 -3.31 -0.84 8.84
N ALA A 51 -4.01 -0.99 9.96
CA ALA A 51 -5.46 -0.83 10.03
C ALA A 51 -5.91 0.56 9.56
N ASP A 52 -5.09 1.60 9.77
CA ASP A 52 -5.40 2.95 9.32
C ASP A 52 -5.37 3.14 7.81
N CYS A 53 -4.68 2.25 7.07
CA CYS A 53 -4.74 2.22 5.62
C CYS A 53 -6.04 1.56 5.12
N ARG A 54 -6.69 0.71 5.92
CA ARG A 54 -7.91 -0.03 5.53
C ARG A 54 -9.13 0.87 5.63
N SER A 55 -9.96 0.88 4.58
CA SER A 55 -11.27 1.51 4.64
C SER A 55 -12.25 0.62 5.39
N LYS A 56 -13.23 1.24 6.08
CA LYS A 56 -14.33 0.50 6.73
C LYS A 56 -15.45 0.13 5.75
N LEU A 57 -15.23 0.21 4.44
CA LEU A 57 -16.23 -0.16 3.45
C LEU A 57 -16.52 -1.66 3.56
N LYS A 58 -17.56 -1.98 4.34
CA LYS A 58 -18.27 -3.24 4.18
C LYS A 58 -18.91 -3.20 2.80
N LYS A 59 -18.50 -4.13 1.94
CA LYS A 59 -19.33 -4.51 0.78
C LYS A 59 -20.59 -5.18 1.29
#